data_AF-A0A023SDI7-F1
#
_entry.id   AF-A0A023SDI7-F1
#
_cell.length_a   1.000
_cell.length_b   1.000
_cell.length_c   1.000
_cell.angle_alpha   90.00
_cell.angle_beta   90.00
_cell.angle_gamma   90.00
#
_symmetry.space_group_name_H-M   'P 1'
#
loop_
_entity.id
_entity.type
_entity.pdbx_description
1 polymer ?
#
loop_
_entity_poly.entity_id
_entity_poly.type
_entity_poly.pdbx_seq_one_letter_code
_entity_poly.pdbx_strand_id
1 'polypeptide(L)'
;ENLWYSCATDSLGVHNCWEFPSMLALSGYIQACRALMITAILLGFLGLFLGMVGLRCTNIGSLVLSRKAKLAATAGALYILAGCCGMVAITWYASNITRNFFDPLYP
;
A
#
# COMPACT_ATOMS: atom_id res chain seq x y z
N GLU A 1 -3.93 16.23 -2.41
CA GLU A 1 -3.86 15.19 -3.47
C GLU A 1 -3.71 13.81 -2.82
N ASN A 2 -4.05 12.74 -3.54
CA ASN A 2 -3.76 11.37 -3.11
C ASN A 2 -2.78 10.72 -4.12
N LEU A 3 -2.58 9.39 -4.09
CA LEU A 3 -1.65 8.74 -5.02
C LEU A 3 -2.16 8.61 -6.47
N TRP A 4 -3.45 8.84 -6.71
CA TRP A 4 -4.14 8.52 -7.96
C TRP A 4 -4.82 9.73 -8.61
N TYR A 5 -5.26 10.68 -7.78
CA TYR A 5 -6.00 11.88 -8.17
C TYR A 5 -5.43 13.11 -7.47
N SER A 6 -5.44 14.22 -8.21
CA SER A 6 -5.38 15.56 -7.63
C SER A 6 -6.76 16.20 -7.72
N CYS A 7 -7.13 16.91 -6.66
CA CYS A 7 -8.42 17.57 -6.57
C CYS A 7 -8.20 19.01 -6.14
N ALA A 8 -8.93 19.92 -6.78
CA ALA A 8 -8.91 21.34 -6.48
C ALA A 8 -10.34 21.85 -6.30
N THR A 9 -10.51 22.81 -5.40
CA THR A 9 -11.77 23.51 -5.17
C THR A 9 -11.60 24.93 -5.65
N ASP A 10 -12.45 25.37 -6.57
CA ASP A 10 -12.44 26.76 -7.05
C ASP A 10 -13.18 27.67 -6.05
N SER A 11 -12.94 28.98 -6.16
CA SER A 11 -13.58 30.07 -5.42
C SER A 11 -15.12 30.08 -5.47
N LEU A 12 -15.72 29.48 -6.51
CA LEU A 12 -17.17 29.28 -6.64
C LEU A 12 -17.69 28.05 -5.86
N GLY A 13 -16.83 27.34 -5.14
CA GLY A 13 -17.18 26.13 -4.38
C GLY A 13 -17.29 24.85 -5.24
N VAL A 14 -16.87 24.90 -6.50
CA VAL A 14 -16.89 23.73 -7.38
C VAL A 14 -15.67 22.85 -7.08
N HIS A 15 -15.92 21.57 -6.78
CA HIS A 15 -14.89 20.56 -6.54
C HIS A 15 -14.63 19.74 -7.80
N ASN A 16 -13.42 19.83 -8.35
CA ASN A 16 -13.01 19.06 -9.52
C ASN A 16 -11.82 18.16 -9.17
N CYS A 17 -11.88 16.90 -9.60
CA CYS A 17 -10.79 15.94 -9.44
C CYS A 17 -10.32 15.46 -10.81
N TRP A 18 -9.02 15.36 -10.97
CA TRP A 18 -8.35 14.94 -12.19
C TRP A 18 -7.36 13.81 -11.86
N GLU A 19 -7.33 12.80 -12.73
CA GLU A 19 -6.29 11.77 -12.68
C GLU A 19 -4.94 12.39 -13.02
N PHE A 20 -3.86 11.92 -12.39
CA PHE A 20 -2.53 12.44 -12.71
C PHE A 20 -2.17 12.20 -14.18
N PRO A 21 -1.72 13.25 -14.92
CA PRO A 21 -1.48 13.16 -16.34
C PRO A 21 -0.19 12.38 -16.60
N SER A 22 -0.31 11.07 -16.83
CA SER A 22 0.76 10.13 -17.17
C SER A 22 1.81 9.86 -16.07
N MET A 23 2.41 8.66 -16.11
CA MET A 23 3.46 8.23 -15.18
C MET A 23 4.75 9.06 -15.31
N LEU A 24 4.96 9.75 -16.44
CA LEU A 24 6.19 10.50 -16.74
C LEU A 24 6.19 11.92 -16.16
N ALA A 25 5.02 12.53 -15.97
CA ALA A 25 4.90 13.87 -15.38
C ALA A 25 4.71 13.84 -13.85
N LEU A 26 4.54 12.65 -13.26
CA LEU A 26 4.32 12.47 -11.84
C LEU A 26 5.65 12.43 -11.08
N SER A 27 5.69 13.02 -9.88
CA SER A 27 6.89 13.00 -9.05
C SER A 27 7.29 11.55 -8.71
N GLY A 28 8.58 11.25 -8.84
CA GLY A 28 9.08 9.87 -8.72
C GLY A 28 8.74 9.20 -7.37
N TYR A 29 8.66 9.98 -6.28
CA TYR A 29 8.28 9.44 -4.97
C TYR A 29 6.81 8.98 -4.91
N ILE A 30 5.89 9.63 -5.63
CA ILE A 30 4.49 9.19 -5.69
C ILE A 30 4.37 7.86 -6.43
N GLN A 31 5.11 7.68 -7.54
CA GLN A 31 5.13 6.41 -8.26
C GLN A 31 5.72 5.29 -7.40
N ALA A 32 6.80 5.55 -6.65
CA ALA A 32 7.36 4.59 -5.70
C ALA A 32 6.36 4.22 -4.59
N CYS A 33 5.65 5.22 -4.04
CA CYS A 33 4.59 4.98 -3.05
C CYS A 33 3.43 4.14 -3.63
N ARG A 34 3.03 4.38 -4.90
CA ARG A 34 2.01 3.54 -5.58
C ARG A 34 2.48 2.09 -5.65
N ALA A 35 3.71 1.85 -6.10
CA ALA A 35 4.26 0.50 -6.21
C ALA A 35 4.31 -0.20 -4.84
N LEU A 36 4.77 0.49 -3.78
CA LEU A 36 4.80 -0.05 -2.42
C LEU A 36 3.41 -0.38 -1.88
N MET A 37 2.42 0.50 -2.08
CA MET A 37 1.04 0.28 -1.64
C MET A 37 0.38 -0.89 -2.38
N ILE A 38 0.56 -0.98 -3.70
CA ILE A 38 0.06 -2.11 -4.50
C ILE A 38 0.72 -3.42 -4.02
N THR A 39 2.02 -3.41 -3.78
CA THR A 39 2.76 -4.57 -3.28
C THR A 39 2.25 -5.00 -1.90
N ALA A 40 2.02 -4.04 -0.99
CA ALA A 40 1.44 -4.29 0.32
C ALA A 40 0.06 -4.95 0.21
N ILE A 41 -0.80 -4.46 -0.69
CA ILE A 41 -2.13 -5.03 -0.95
C ILE A 41 -2.00 -6.48 -1.46
N LEU A 42 -1.16 -6.74 -2.47
CA LEU A 42 -0.98 -8.08 -3.03
C LEU A 42 -0.43 -9.08 -2.00
N LEU A 43 0.56 -8.67 -1.21
CA LEU A 43 1.12 -9.48 -0.12
C LEU A 43 0.06 -9.75 0.96
N GLY A 44 -0.74 -8.74 1.33
CA GLY A 44 -1.83 -8.88 2.29
C GLY A 44 -2.93 -9.82 1.81
N PHE A 45 -3.31 -9.74 0.53
CA PHE A 45 -4.26 -10.68 -0.08
C PHE A 45 -3.71 -12.11 -0.07
N LEU A 46 -2.47 -12.31 -0.49
CA LEU A 46 -1.84 -13.64 -0.47
C LEU A 46 -1.74 -14.19 0.97
N GLY A 47 -1.36 -13.34 1.92
CA GLY A 47 -1.35 -13.66 3.35
C GLY A 47 -2.72 -14.09 3.85
N LEU A 48 -3.79 -13.40 3.44
CA LEU A 48 -5.17 -13.75 3.79
C LEU A 48 -5.54 -15.14 3.29
N PHE A 49 -5.30 -15.44 2.01
CA PHE A 49 -5.60 -16.75 1.43
C PHE A 49 -4.82 -17.87 2.14
N LEU A 50 -3.51 -17.72 2.33
CA LEU A 50 -2.70 -18.71 3.02
C LEU A 50 -3.12 -18.87 4.50
N GLY A 51 -3.50 -17.77 5.15
CA GLY A 51 -4.00 -17.76 6.52
C GLY A 51 -5.32 -18.53 6.65
N MET A 52 -6.28 -18.27 5.75
CA MET A 52 -7.55 -19.00 5.71
C MET A 52 -7.34 -20.50 5.56
N VAL A 53 -6.46 -20.95 4.65
CA VAL A 53 -6.12 -22.38 4.47
C VAL A 53 -5.36 -22.95 5.69
N GLY A 54 -4.55 -22.13 6.35
CA GLY A 54 -3.74 -22.50 7.52
C GLY A 54 -4.51 -22.65 8.83
N LEU A 55 -5.77 -22.22 8.89
CA LEU A 55 -6.62 -22.37 10.07
C LEU A 55 -6.94 -23.84 10.36
N ARG A 56 -7.01 -24.18 11.65
CA ARG A 56 -7.33 -25.56 12.09
C ARG A 56 -8.71 -26.01 11.60
N CYS A 57 -9.69 -25.10 11.61
CA CYS A 57 -11.07 -25.35 11.20
C CYS A 57 -11.27 -25.45 9.68
N THR A 58 -10.36 -24.91 8.86
CA THR A 58 -10.48 -24.95 7.40
C THR A 58 -10.01 -26.30 6.85
N ASN A 59 -10.89 -27.07 6.20
CA ASN A 59 -10.53 -28.36 5.61
C ASN A 59 -10.52 -28.30 4.08
N ILE A 60 -9.41 -27.86 3.51
CA ILE A 60 -9.14 -27.91 2.07
C ILE A 60 -8.10 -29.01 1.85
N GLY A 61 -8.42 -30.04 1.08
CA GLY A 61 -7.46 -31.09 0.67
C GLY A 61 -6.85 -31.92 1.81
N SER A 62 -7.50 -32.03 2.97
CA SER A 62 -7.07 -32.86 4.10
C SER A 62 -5.61 -32.68 4.51
N LEU A 63 -5.13 -31.43 4.56
CA LEU A 63 -3.76 -31.11 4.97
C LEU A 63 -3.48 -31.52 6.42
N VAL A 64 -2.31 -32.15 6.65
CA VAL A 64 -1.78 -32.43 7.99
C VAL A 64 -1.52 -31.14 8.79
N LEU A 65 -1.68 -31.21 10.12
CA LEU A 65 -1.58 -30.05 11.02
C LEU A 65 -0.24 -29.31 10.88
N SER A 66 0.87 -30.03 10.70
CA SER A 66 2.20 -29.43 10.49
C SER A 66 2.27 -28.57 9.23
N ARG A 67 1.54 -28.94 8.16
CA ARG A 67 1.48 -28.15 6.92
C ARG A 67 0.59 -26.93 7.10
N LYS A 68 -0.54 -27.07 7.79
CA LYS A 68 -1.40 -25.92 8.17
C LYS A 68 -0.64 -24.91 9.03
N ALA A 69 0.16 -25.37 10.00
CA ALA A 69 1.00 -24.50 10.81
C ALA A 69 2.04 -23.73 9.98
N LYS A 70 2.70 -24.39 9.02
CA LYS A 70 3.61 -23.72 8.08
C LYS A 70 2.89 -22.67 7.23
N LEU A 71 1.70 -22.97 6.72
CA LEU A 71 0.89 -22.01 5.94
C LEU A 71 0.52 -20.77 6.79
N ALA A 72 0.07 -20.98 8.03
CA ALA A 72 -0.22 -19.89 8.96
C ALA A 72 1.02 -19.05 9.29
N ALA A 73 2.19 -19.69 9.48
CA ALA A 73 3.44 -18.98 9.70
C ALA A 73 3.85 -18.15 8.47
N THR A 74 3.73 -18.71 7.25
CA THR A 74 4.01 -17.98 6.01
C THR A 74 3.05 -16.81 5.80
N ALA A 75 1.77 -16.97 6.15
CA ALA A 75 0.78 -15.91 6.10
C ALA A 75 1.16 -14.74 7.03
N GLY A 76 1.58 -15.05 8.27
CA GLY A 76 2.06 -14.05 9.21
C GLY A 76 3.27 -13.27 8.68
N ALA A 77 4.25 -13.97 8.08
CA ALA A 77 5.41 -13.33 7.46
C ALA A 77 5.02 -12.39 6.30
N LEU A 78 4.08 -12.81 5.45
CA LEU A 78 3.57 -11.94 4.36
C LEU A 78 2.85 -10.71 4.90
N TYR A 79 2.08 -10.82 5.98
CA TYR A 79 1.43 -9.67 6.61
C TYR A 79 2.42 -8.69 7.22
N ILE A 80 3.50 -9.18 7.83
CA ILE A 80 4.59 -8.32 8.34
C ILE A 80 5.22 -7.57 7.17
N LEU A 81 5.56 -8.26 6.07
CA LEU A 81 6.13 -7.63 4.88
C LEU A 81 5.17 -6.59 4.26
N ALA A 82 3.88 -6.91 4.15
CA ALA A 82 2.85 -5.99 3.68
C ALA A 82 2.79 -4.73 4.55
N GLY A 83 2.81 -4.89 5.88
CA GLY A 83 2.85 -3.80 6.84
C GLY A 83 4.09 -2.93 6.68
N CYS A 84 5.28 -3.54 6.51
CA CYS A 84 6.52 -2.80 6.24
C CYS A 84 6.43 -1.99 4.94
N CYS A 85 5.91 -2.56 3.85
CA CYS A 85 5.73 -1.84 2.59
C CYS A 85 4.80 -0.62 2.74
N GLY A 86 3.67 -0.79 3.42
CA GLY A 86 2.72 0.29 3.69
C GLY A 86 3.31 1.38 4.58
N MET A 87 4.03 1.00 5.65
CA MET A 87 4.71 1.93 6.54
C MET A 87 5.75 2.76 5.80
N VAL A 88 6.61 2.13 4.98
CA VAL A 88 7.61 2.84 4.18
C VAL A 88 6.93 3.81 3.20
N ALA A 89 5.87 3.40 2.51
CA ALA A 89 5.16 4.28 1.58
C ALA A 89 4.59 5.53 2.28
N ILE A 90 3.89 5.35 3.39
CA ILE A 90 3.25 6.45 4.13
C ILE A 90 4.30 7.37 4.74
N THR A 91 5.32 6.82 5.41
CA THR A 91 6.38 7.61 6.04
C THR A 91 7.20 8.37 5.00
N TRP A 92 7.49 7.76 3.85
CA TRP A 92 8.25 8.43 2.80
C TRP A 92 7.43 9.56 2.14
N TYR A 93 6.14 9.32 1.88
CA TYR A 93 5.25 10.37 1.39
C TYR A 93 5.21 11.55 2.37
N ALA A 94 4.96 11.29 3.66
CA ALA A 94 4.91 12.32 4.69
C ALA A 94 6.23 13.09 4.82
N SER A 95 7.37 12.37 4.80
CA SER A 95 8.70 13.00 4.91
C SER A 95 8.99 13.97 3.76
N ASN A 96 8.56 13.67 2.53
CA ASN A 96 8.72 14.59 1.41
C ASN A 96 7.87 15.86 1.61
N ILE A 97 6.61 15.72 2.03
CA ILE A 97 5.76 16.88 2.31
C ILE A 97 6.37 17.76 3.41
N THR A 98 6.87 17.16 4.48
CA THR A 98 7.55 17.90 5.56
C THR A 98 8.79 18.63 5.05
N ARG A 99 9.63 17.98 4.23
CA ARG A 99 10.83 18.62 3.66
C ARG A 99 10.46 19.80 2.78
N ASN A 100 9.49 19.63 1.89
CA ASN A 100 9.02 20.66 0.98
C ASN A 100 8.44 21.85 1.75
N PHE A 101 7.73 21.61 2.85
CA PHE A 101 7.18 22.68 3.69
C PHE A 101 8.26 23.56 4.35
N PHE A 102 9.40 22.98 4.71
CA PHE A 102 10.50 23.70 5.37
C PHE A 102 11.61 24.17 4.41
N ASP A 103 11.49 23.88 3.12
CA ASP A 103 12.45 24.31 2.12
C ASP A 103 12.10 25.73 1.65
N PRO A 104 12.96 26.74 1.91
CA PRO A 104 12.70 28.12 1.53
C PRO A 104 12.75 28.35 0.01
N LEU A 105 13.23 27.38 -0.76
CA LEU A 105 13.27 27.40 -2.22
C LEU A 105 12.12 26.60 -2.85
N TYR A 106 11.26 25.99 -2.04
CA TYR A 106 10.10 25.25 -2.54
C TYR A 106 9.03 26.24 -3.04
N PRO A 107 8.61 26.13 -4.31
CA PRO A 107 7.68 27.08 -4.93
C PRO A 107 6.23 26.98 -4.43
#